data_AF-A0A933XPU2-F1
#
_entry.id   AF-A0A933XPU2-F1
#
_cell.length_a   1.000
_cell.length_b   1.000
_cell.length_c   1.000
_cell.angle_alpha   90.00
_cell.angle_beta   90.00
_cell.angle_gamma   90.00
#
_symmetry.space_group_name_H-M   'P 1'
#
loop_
_entity.id
_entity.type
_entity.pdbx_description
1 polymer ?
#
loop_
_entity_poly.entity_id
_entity_poly.type
_entity_poly.pdbx_seq_one_letter_code
_entity_poly.pdbx_strand_id
1 'polypeptide(L)'
;MPLKLIKQAIDYLRKKSKCQFCGSRFTENSFLLVASTVITPDADGAGLFLVICPNCFAQASMMVETASVLGKLQQKSMQQSITANDVLDMHNFLKSWNGDVRELFKEI
;
A
#
# COMPACT_ATOMS: atom_id res chain seq x y z
N MET A 1 12.76 8.51 -3.30
CA MET A 1 12.16 9.49 -2.35
C MET A 1 13.26 10.45 -1.86
N PRO A 2 13.00 11.77 -1.70
CA PRO A 2 13.94 12.72 -1.12
C PRO A 2 14.41 12.32 0.29
N LEU A 3 15.70 12.53 0.61
CA LEU A 3 16.29 12.17 1.92
C LEU A 3 15.55 12.77 3.13
N LYS A 4 15.05 14.01 2.99
CA LYS A 4 14.26 14.68 4.04
C LYS A 4 12.98 13.90 4.39
N LEU A 5 12.31 13.35 3.37
CA LEU A 5 11.08 12.58 3.55
C LEU A 5 11.34 11.20 4.11
N ILE A 6 12.45 10.56 3.72
CA ILE A 6 12.89 9.30 4.32
C ILE A 6 13.11 9.47 5.83
N LYS A 7 13.77 10.56 6.25
CA LYS A 7 13.98 10.86 7.66
C LYS A 7 12.66 11.08 8.42
N GLN A 8 11.73 11.83 7.82
CA GLN A 8 10.39 12.04 8.40
C GLN A 8 9.60 10.73 8.51
N ALA A 9 9.70 9.85 7.51
CA ALA A 9 9.07 8.53 7.53
C ALA A 9 9.64 7.66 8.67
N ILE A 10 10.96 7.61 8.83
CA ILE A 10 11.61 6.89 9.93
C ILE A 10 11.16 7.45 11.29
N ASP A 11 11.10 8.77 11.44
CA ASP A 11 10.61 9.41 12.67
C ASP A 11 9.14 9.08 12.98
N TYR A 12 8.29 9.08 11.95
CA TYR A 12 6.89 8.70 12.07
C TYR A 12 6.75 7.22 12.48
N LEU A 13 7.41 6.31 11.78
CA LEU A 13 7.40 4.87 12.05
C LEU A 13 7.91 4.60 13.47
N ARG A 14 9.02 5.19 13.89
CA ARG A 14 9.58 5.05 15.24
C ARG A 14 8.59 5.46 16.34
N LYS A 15 7.80 6.51 16.12
CA LYS A 15 6.82 7.01 17.09
C LYS A 15 5.55 6.15 17.14
N LYS A 16 5.14 5.57 16.01
CA LYS A 16 3.85 4.87 15.88
C LYS A 16 3.93 3.36 15.97
N SER A 17 5.08 2.76 15.67
CA SER A 17 5.25 1.31 15.63
C SER A 17 6.04 0.77 16.82
N LYS A 18 5.72 -0.47 17.20
CA LYS A 18 6.43 -1.28 18.20
C LYS A 18 6.61 -2.68 17.64
N CYS A 19 7.58 -3.41 18.15
CA CYS A 19 7.74 -4.82 17.80
C CYS A 19 6.49 -5.60 18.22
N GLN A 20 5.88 -6.35 17.29
CA GLN A 20 4.70 -7.16 17.58
C GLN A 20 4.99 -8.34 18.51
N PHE A 21 6.25 -8.80 18.56
CA PHE A 21 6.65 -9.97 19.35
C PHE A 21 7.01 -9.62 20.80
N CYS A 22 7.79 -8.56 21.03
CA CYS A 22 8.28 -8.18 22.37
C CYS A 22 7.80 -6.82 22.85
N GLY A 23 7.05 -6.07 22.05
CA GLY A 23 6.52 -4.75 22.41
C GLY A 23 7.55 -3.62 22.51
N SER A 24 8.83 -3.89 22.28
CA SER A 24 9.88 -2.88 22.36
C SER A 24 9.73 -1.81 21.26
N ARG A 25 10.19 -0.60 21.55
CA ARG A 25 10.26 0.48 20.55
C ARG A 25 11.44 0.26 19.61
N PHE A 26 11.28 0.69 18.37
CA PHE A 26 12.37 0.70 17.39
C PHE A 26 13.31 1.88 17.62
N THR A 27 14.56 1.73 17.16
CA THR A 27 15.58 2.80 17.15
C THR A 27 15.79 3.30 15.73
N GLU A 28 16.52 4.39 15.53
CA GLU A 28 16.78 4.92 14.17
C GLU A 28 17.53 3.89 13.30
N ASN A 29 18.45 3.14 13.90
CA ASN A 29 19.23 2.08 13.26
C ASN A 29 18.43 0.79 13.03
N SER A 30 17.18 0.71 13.53
CA SER A 30 16.32 -0.44 13.31
C SER A 30 15.71 -0.47 11.90
N PHE A 31 15.81 0.62 11.14
CA PHE A 31 15.17 0.77 9.83
C PHE A 31 16.21 0.73 8.70
N LEU A 32 15.99 -0.13 7.71
CA LEU A 32 16.78 -0.24 6.49
C LEU A 32 15.87 0.08 5.31
N LEU A 33 16.21 1.12 4.54
CA LEU A 33 15.50 1.43 3.30
C LEU A 33 15.96 0.44 2.21
N VAL A 34 15.03 -0.38 1.72
CA VAL A 34 15.30 -1.41 0.70
C VAL A 34 15.00 -0.88 -0.69
N ALA A 35 13.88 -0.17 -0.83
CA ALA A 35 13.46 0.43 -2.10
C ALA A 35 12.75 1.75 -1.83
N SER A 36 12.87 2.70 -2.76
CA SER A 36 12.03 3.89 -2.75
C SER A 36 11.71 4.32 -4.17
N THR A 37 10.50 4.79 -4.40
CA THR A 37 10.12 5.47 -5.64
C THR A 37 10.33 6.97 -5.48
N VAL A 38 10.54 7.65 -6.61
CA VAL A 38 10.68 9.11 -6.64
C VAL A 38 9.28 9.71 -6.66
N ILE A 39 9.10 10.82 -5.94
CA ILE A 39 7.86 11.60 -6.04
C ILE A 39 7.86 12.28 -7.40
N THR A 40 6.88 11.97 -8.22
CA THR A 40 6.63 12.64 -9.50
C THR A 40 5.33 13.43 -9.40
N PRO A 41 5.09 14.42 -10.27
CA PRO A 41 3.81 15.14 -10.31
C PRO A 41 2.59 14.19 -10.39
N ASP A 42 2.78 13.04 -11.02
CA ASP A 42 1.72 12.06 -11.31
C ASP A 42 1.75 10.81 -10.40
N ALA A 43 2.68 10.73 -9.44
CA ALA A 43 2.77 9.56 -8.56
C ALA A 43 3.33 9.89 -7.17
N ASP A 44 2.66 9.32 -6.16
CA ASP A 44 3.13 9.34 -4.78
C ASP A 44 4.46 8.61 -4.64
N GLY A 45 5.33 9.14 -3.80
CA GLY A 45 6.56 8.46 -3.41
C GLY A 45 6.25 7.36 -2.40
N ALA A 46 6.71 6.15 -2.67
CA ALA A 46 6.65 5.02 -1.76
C ALA A 46 8.06 4.67 -1.26
N GLY A 47 8.16 4.16 -0.04
CA GLY A 47 9.37 3.63 0.55
C GLY A 47 9.11 2.29 1.21
N LEU A 48 9.90 1.28 0.86
CA LEU A 48 9.90 -0.03 1.51
C LEU A 48 11.04 -0.08 2.52
N PHE A 49 10.69 -0.25 3.78
CA PHE A 49 11.60 -0.37 4.90
C PHE A 49 11.59 -1.78 5.44
N LEU A 50 12.77 -2.38 5.60
CA LEU A 50 12.96 -3.54 6.45
C LEU A 50 13.27 -3.06 7.85
N VAL A 51 12.58 -3.62 8.84
CA VAL A 51 12.70 -3.23 10.25
C VAL A 51 13.16 -4.43 11.06
N ILE A 52 14.26 -4.25 11.81
CA ILE A 52 14.81 -5.28 12.67
C ILE A 52 14.67 -4.81 14.12
N CYS A 53 13.98 -5.61 14.93
CA CYS A 53 13.84 -5.34 16.35
C CYS A 53 15.20 -5.48 17.05
N PRO A 54 15.67 -4.46 17.79
CA PRO A 54 16.98 -4.53 18.46
C PRO A 54 17.00 -5.51 19.64
N ASN A 55 15.83 -5.85 20.20
CA ASN A 55 15.73 -6.71 21.39
C ASN A 55 15.58 -8.20 21.05
N CYS A 56 14.60 -8.55 20.20
CA CYS A 56 14.29 -9.95 19.85
C CYS A 56 14.68 -10.34 18.43
N PHE A 57 15.32 -9.45 17.66
CA PHE A 57 15.78 -9.67 16.28
C PHE A 57 14.70 -10.06 15.27
N ALA A 58 13.41 -9.99 15.65
CA ALA A 58 12.31 -10.18 14.73
C ALA A 58 12.35 -9.15 13.60
N GLN A 59 12.07 -9.61 12.39
CA GLN A 59 12.06 -8.81 11.18
C GLN A 59 10.63 -8.51 10.73
N ALA A 60 10.42 -7.31 10.20
CA ALA A 60 9.16 -6.91 9.58
C ALA A 60 9.44 -5.98 8.39
N SER A 61 8.57 -6.00 7.39
CA SER A 61 8.58 -5.03 6.30
C SER A 61 7.49 -3.99 6.50
N MET A 62 7.81 -2.71 6.28
CA MET A 62 6.88 -1.60 6.37
C MET A 62 6.94 -0.79 5.07
N MET A 63 5.78 -0.54 4.47
CA MET A 63 5.64 0.33 3.31
C MET A 63 5.09 1.68 3.76
N VAL A 64 5.70 2.76 3.29
CA VAL A 64 5.27 4.13 3.57
C VAL A 64 5.06 4.85 2.25
N GLU A 65 3.86 5.38 2.06
CA GLU A 65 3.50 6.19 0.90
C GLU A 65 3.36 7.65 1.33
N THR A 66 3.96 8.57 0.59
CA THR A 66 3.72 10.00 0.77
C THR A 66 2.41 10.34 0.09
N ALA A 67 1.33 10.50 0.86
CA ALA A 67 0.08 11.00 0.30
C ALA A 67 0.29 12.42 -0.22
N SER A 68 0.30 12.60 -1.53
CA SER A 68 0.16 13.92 -2.13
C SER A 68 -1.24 14.46 -1.81
N VAL A 69 -1.34 15.76 -1.58
CA VAL A 69 -2.60 16.49 -1.35
C VAL A 69 -3.57 16.43 -2.57
N LEU A 70 -3.18 15.75 -3.66
CA LEU A 70 -3.98 15.52 -4.86
C LEU A 70 -4.30 14.03 -5.04
N GLY A 71 -4.95 13.48 -4.04
CA GLY A 71 -5.23 12.05 -4.05
C GLY A 71 -5.93 11.61 -2.79
N LYS A 72 -6.99 12.33 -2.40
CA LYS A 72 -8.12 11.63 -1.80
C LYS A 72 -8.59 10.62 -2.86
N LEU A 73 -7.91 9.48 -2.98
CA LEU A 73 -8.62 8.23 -3.07
C LEU A 73 -9.53 8.26 -1.84
N GLN A 74 -10.71 8.84 -2.05
CA GLN A 74 -11.85 8.42 -1.31
C GLN A 74 -11.77 6.89 -1.41
N GLN A 75 -11.42 6.23 -0.31
CA GLN A 75 -12.21 5.07 0.07
C GLN A 75 -13.65 5.59 0.18
N LYS A 76 -14.26 5.83 -0.98
CA LYS A 76 -15.65 5.58 -1.16
C LYS A 76 -15.69 4.08 -0.97
N SER A 77 -15.90 3.65 0.28
CA SER A 77 -16.81 2.56 0.50
C SER A 77 -18.15 3.02 -0.07
N MET A 78 -18.24 3.11 -1.40
CA MET A 78 -19.50 3.10 -2.08
C MET A 78 -19.89 1.65 -1.95
N GLN A 79 -20.45 1.30 -0.79
CA GLN A 79 -21.36 0.17 -0.67
C GLN A 79 -22.54 0.54 -1.55
N GLN A 80 -22.35 0.46 -2.87
CA GLN A 80 -23.46 0.38 -3.78
C GLN A 80 -24.11 -0.95 -3.43
N SER A 81 -25.37 -0.89 -3.03
CA SER A 81 -26.19 -2.08 -2.87
C SER A 81 -26.14 -2.84 -4.18
N ILE A 82 -25.69 -4.09 -4.13
CA ILE A 82 -25.75 -4.99 -5.29
C ILE A 82 -27.21 -5.10 -5.71
N THR A 83 -27.50 -4.71 -6.95
CA THR A 83 -28.84 -4.79 -7.53
C THR A 83 -29.05 -6.15 -8.20
N ALA A 84 -30.31 -6.53 -8.44
CA ALA A 84 -30.61 -7.74 -9.21
C ALA A 84 -30.04 -7.70 -10.63
N ASN A 85 -29.90 -6.51 -11.22
CA ASN A 85 -29.33 -6.34 -12.55
C ASN A 85 -27.83 -6.62 -12.55
N ASP A 86 -27.09 -6.18 -11.52
CA ASP A 86 -25.65 -6.48 -11.41
C ASP A 86 -25.37 -7.99 -11.37
N VAL A 87 -26.24 -8.74 -10.69
CA VAL A 87 -26.17 -10.22 -10.64
C VAL A 87 -26.47 -10.83 -12.00
N LEU A 88 -27.47 -10.31 -12.72
CA LEU A 88 -27.86 -10.81 -14.04
C LEU A 88 -26.78 -10.54 -15.09
N ASP A 89 -26.18 -9.34 -15.05
CA ASP A 89 -25.09 -8.95 -15.93
C ASP A 89 -23.87 -9.84 -15.71
N MET A 90 -23.50 -10.10 -14.44
CA MET A 90 -22.41 -11.01 -14.11
C MET A 90 -22.69 -12.45 -14.58
N HIS A 91 -23.93 -12.93 -14.38
CA HIS A 91 -24.33 -14.27 -14.84
C HIS A 91 -24.26 -14.39 -16.37
N ASN A 92 -24.74 -13.39 -17.10
CA ASN A 92 -24.70 -13.39 -18.55
C ASN A 92 -23.26 -13.30 -19.07
N PHE A 93 -22.45 -12.43 -18.47
CA PHE A 93 -21.03 -12.31 -18.77
C PHE A 93 -20.29 -13.65 -18.60
N LEU A 94 -20.44 -14.29 -17.44
CA LEU A 94 -19.78 -15.57 -17.16
C LEU A 94 -20.24 -16.71 -18.07
N LYS A 95 -21.47 -16.62 -18.61
CA LYS A 95 -22.00 -17.59 -19.56
C LYS A 95 -21.45 -17.40 -20.98
N SER A 96 -21.20 -16.16 -21.39
CA SER A 96 -20.67 -15.83 -22.71
C SER A 96 -19.14 -15.77 -22.76
N TRP A 97 -18.47 -15.63 -21.62
CA TRP A 97 -17.02 -15.46 -21.55
C TRP A 97 -16.29 -16.79 -21.75
N ASN A 98 -15.29 -16.78 -22.64
CA ASN A 98 -14.51 -17.96 -23.01
C ASN A 98 -13.28 -18.20 -22.10
N GLY A 99 -13.11 -17.38 -21.06
CA GLY A 99 -11.97 -17.45 -20.14
C GLY A 99 -10.68 -16.79 -20.62
N ASP A 100 -10.68 -16.13 -21.79
CA ASP A 100 -9.53 -15.37 -22.26
C ASP A 100 -9.49 -13.99 -21.58
N VAL A 101 -8.51 -13.81 -20.70
CA VAL A 101 -8.28 -12.56 -19.95
C VAL A 101 -7.92 -11.41 -20.89
N ARG A 102 -7.38 -11.69 -22.09
CA ARG A 102 -7.06 -10.64 -23.06
C ARG A 102 -8.32 -9.94 -23.58
N GLU A 103 -9.45 -10.62 -23.61
CA GLU A 103 -10.72 -10.05 -24.07
C GLU A 103 -11.26 -8.95 -23.15
N LEU A 104 -10.92 -9.01 -21.87
CA LEU A 104 -11.29 -7.99 -20.88
C LEU A 104 -10.68 -6.61 -21.17
N PHE A 105 -9.61 -6.56 -21.96
CA PHE A 105 -8.85 -5.34 -22.24
C PHE A 105 -8.88 -4.95 -23.73
N LYS A 106 -9.68 -5.63 -24.56
CA LYS A 106 -9.74 -5.36 -26.02
C LYS A 106 -10.47 -4.07 -26.37
N GLU A 107 -11.17 -3.43 -25.42
CA GLU A 107 -11.93 -2.19 -25.65
C GLU A 107 -11.49 -1.02 -24.75
N ILE A 108 -10.19 -0.94 -24.43
CA ILE A 108 -9.57 0.29 -23.88
C ILE A 108 -8.82 1.02 -24.99
#